data_AF-A0A7X3VBQ0-F1
#
_entry.id   AF-A0A7X3VBQ0-F1
#
_cell.length_a   1.000
_cell.length_b   1.000
_cell.length_c   1.000
_cell.angle_alpha   90.00
_cell.angle_beta   90.00
_cell.angle_gamma   90.00
#
_symmetry.space_group_name_H-M   'P 1'
#
loop_
_entity.id
_entity.type
_entity.pdbx_description
1 polymer ?
#
loop_
_entity_poly.entity_id
_entity_poly.type
_entity_poly.pdbx_seq_one_letter_code
_entity_poly.pdbx_strand_id
1 'polypeptide(L)'
;MSIHKLVASFQDELRRGLSGNPRSIAMHPSFVSRPFGSEQGRFLALDLGGTNVRATLVELGGKHDVRVLDHRSFRLASTSGSTDDLFGPVADFLMSVLTEHGADGMGYIFAFPVNQSGIRSGRLTKWTKEFAFDGVEGQDVVVLMERAIRERMD
;
A
#
# COMPACT_ATOMS: atom_id res chain seq x y z
N MET A 1 26.38 -2.19 -25.84
CA MET A 1 25.33 -3.25 -25.81
C MET A 1 24.08 -2.69 -26.51
N SER A 2 23.49 -3.40 -27.47
CA SER A 2 22.28 -2.93 -28.18
C SER A 2 21.04 -3.04 -27.30
N ILE A 3 20.07 -2.13 -27.46
CA ILE A 3 18.79 -2.15 -26.74
C ILE A 3 18.05 -3.50 -26.91
N HIS A 4 18.16 -4.13 -28.08
CA HIS A 4 17.58 -5.45 -28.35
C HIS A 4 18.18 -6.54 -27.46
N LYS A 5 19.51 -6.49 -27.21
CA LYS A 5 20.18 -7.42 -26.29
C LYS A 5 19.76 -7.18 -24.84
N LEU A 6 19.55 -5.92 -24.45
CA LEU A 6 19.05 -5.58 -23.11
C LEU A 6 17.62 -6.10 -22.90
N VAL A 7 16.72 -5.88 -23.87
CA VAL A 7 15.34 -6.37 -23.82
C VAL A 7 15.30 -7.89 -23.72
N ALA A 8 16.10 -8.61 -24.52
CA ALA A 8 16.18 -10.06 -24.46
C ALA A 8 16.66 -10.55 -23.08
N SER A 9 17.69 -9.91 -22.53
CA SER A 9 18.20 -10.20 -21.18
C SER A 9 17.14 -9.95 -20.10
N PHE A 10 16.40 -8.85 -20.19
CA PHE A 10 15.35 -8.51 -19.24
C PHE A 10 14.20 -9.52 -19.28
N GLN A 11 13.76 -9.91 -20.48
CA GLN A 11 12.72 -10.93 -20.65
C GLN A 11 13.13 -12.29 -20.10
N ASP A 12 14.41 -12.67 -20.23
CA ASP A 12 14.93 -13.91 -19.63
C ASP A 12 14.87 -13.86 -18.10
N GLU A 13 15.29 -12.74 -17.48
CA GLU A 13 15.18 -12.56 -16.03
C GLU A 13 13.72 -12.60 -15.53
N LEU A 14 12.76 -12.02 -16.26
CA LEU A 14 11.34 -12.12 -15.92
C LEU A 14 10.83 -13.57 -15.93
N ARG A 15 11.15 -14.34 -16.98
CA ARG A 15 10.74 -15.75 -17.10
C ARG A 15 11.33 -16.61 -15.99
N ARG A 16 12.59 -16.34 -15.61
CA ARG A 16 13.28 -17.04 -14.53
C ARG A 16 12.71 -16.69 -13.15
N GLY A 17 12.39 -15.43 -12.90
CA GLY A 17 11.74 -15.03 -11.65
C GLY A 17 10.39 -15.72 -11.45
N LEU A 18 9.60 -15.84 -12.54
CA LEU A 18 8.32 -16.55 -12.53
C LEU A 18 8.44 -18.06 -12.34
N SER A 19 9.56 -18.68 -12.70
CA SER A 19 9.77 -20.13 -12.51
C SER A 19 10.23 -20.52 -11.11
N GLY A 20 10.28 -19.56 -10.17
CA GLY A 20 10.68 -19.80 -8.78
C GLY A 20 12.19 -19.90 -8.58
N ASN A 21 13.00 -19.50 -9.57
CA ASN A 21 14.45 -19.48 -9.43
C ASN A 21 14.90 -18.08 -8.95
N PRO A 22 15.30 -17.91 -7.68
CA PRO A 22 15.63 -16.61 -7.13
C PRO A 22 16.83 -15.98 -7.85
N ARG A 23 16.57 -14.87 -8.56
CA ARG A 23 17.51 -14.11 -9.39
C ARG A 23 17.33 -12.60 -9.12
N SER A 24 17.82 -11.75 -10.02
CA SER A 24 17.85 -10.29 -9.83
C SER A 24 16.46 -9.63 -9.80
N ILE A 25 15.42 -10.27 -10.36
CA ILE A 25 14.04 -9.79 -10.39
C ILE A 25 13.12 -10.77 -9.63
N ALA A 26 12.46 -10.30 -8.58
CA ALA A 26 11.72 -11.16 -7.64
C ALA A 26 10.35 -11.65 -8.13
N MET A 27 9.70 -10.95 -9.07
CA MET A 27 8.40 -11.32 -9.65
C MET A 27 7.30 -11.65 -8.60
N HIS A 28 7.18 -10.86 -7.54
CA HIS A 28 6.18 -11.08 -6.48
C HIS A 28 4.73 -11.02 -7.02
N PRO A 29 3.85 -11.96 -6.61
CA PRO A 29 2.44 -11.93 -6.99
C PRO A 29 1.72 -10.75 -6.30
N SER A 30 0.94 -9.99 -7.06
CA SER A 30 0.15 -8.86 -6.54
C SER A 30 -1.19 -9.27 -5.93
N PHE A 31 -1.67 -10.49 -6.21
CA PHE A 31 -3.01 -10.98 -5.85
C PHE A 31 -4.18 -10.15 -6.43
N VAL A 32 -3.94 -9.38 -7.50
CA VAL A 32 -4.95 -8.52 -8.14
C VAL A 32 -5.21 -8.97 -9.59
N SER A 33 -6.49 -8.99 -9.99
CA SER A 33 -6.92 -9.16 -11.38
C SER A 33 -7.26 -7.82 -12.05
N ARG A 34 -7.53 -7.85 -13.35
CA ARG A 34 -7.98 -6.64 -14.08
C ARG A 34 -9.36 -6.18 -13.60
N PRO A 35 -9.63 -4.86 -13.57
CA PRO A 35 -10.96 -4.34 -13.28
C PRO A 35 -11.94 -4.65 -14.42
N PHE A 36 -13.22 -4.71 -14.10
CA PHE A 36 -14.32 -4.95 -15.03
C PHE A 36 -14.99 -3.65 -15.50
N GLY A 37 -14.85 -2.55 -14.75
CA GLY A 37 -15.53 -1.27 -15.01
C GLY A 37 -16.95 -1.20 -14.47
N SER A 38 -17.47 -2.27 -13.87
CA SER A 38 -18.79 -2.32 -13.23
C SER A 38 -18.73 -2.19 -11.71
N GLU A 39 -17.53 -2.01 -11.15
CA GLU A 39 -17.31 -1.81 -9.72
C GLU A 39 -18.09 -0.59 -9.23
N GLN A 40 -18.67 -0.71 -8.04
CA GLN A 40 -19.47 0.31 -7.39
C GLN A 40 -19.10 0.40 -5.92
N GLY A 41 -19.35 1.56 -5.31
CA GLY A 41 -19.11 1.80 -3.89
C GLY A 41 -18.03 2.85 -3.64
N ARG A 42 -17.77 3.12 -2.37
CA ARG A 42 -16.82 4.12 -1.91
C ARG A 42 -15.59 3.44 -1.34
N PHE A 43 -14.42 3.80 -1.85
CA PHE A 43 -13.16 3.18 -1.45
C PHE A 43 -12.14 4.25 -1.10
N LEU A 44 -11.39 4.00 -0.03
CA LEU A 44 -10.30 4.87 0.37
C LEU A 44 -8.96 4.31 -0.14
N ALA A 45 -8.16 5.13 -0.79
CA ALA A 45 -6.76 4.81 -1.10
C ALA A 45 -5.85 5.55 -0.11
N LEU A 46 -5.18 4.81 0.78
CA LEU A 46 -4.15 5.32 1.69
C LEU A 46 -2.78 5.07 1.08
N ASP A 47 -2.01 6.13 0.83
CA ASP A 47 -0.66 6.08 0.27
C ASP A 47 0.38 6.47 1.33
N LEU A 48 1.22 5.49 1.67
CA LEU A 48 2.38 5.61 2.53
C LEU A 48 3.62 5.14 1.76
N GLY A 49 4.13 6.05 0.92
CA GLY A 49 5.36 5.84 0.16
C GLY A 49 6.52 6.76 0.52
N GLY A 50 6.31 7.74 1.39
CA GLY A 50 7.32 8.69 1.85
C GLY A 50 6.80 9.48 3.05
N THR A 51 7.40 10.63 3.34
CA THR A 51 6.99 11.47 4.48
C THR A 51 5.63 12.11 4.29
N ASN A 52 5.13 12.25 3.05
CA ASN A 52 3.78 12.73 2.78
C ASN A 52 2.84 11.54 2.65
N VAL A 53 1.95 11.39 3.64
CA VAL A 53 0.89 10.39 3.63
C VAL A 53 -0.33 11.00 2.97
N ARG A 54 -0.99 10.26 2.07
CA ARG A 54 -2.15 10.75 1.34
C ARG A 54 -3.33 9.81 1.51
N ALA A 55 -4.52 10.37 1.56
CA ALA A 55 -5.77 9.63 1.51
C ALA A 55 -6.63 10.21 0.39
N THR A 56 -7.13 9.33 -0.48
CA THR A 56 -8.09 9.70 -1.54
C THR A 56 -9.33 8.86 -1.38
N LEU A 57 -10.47 9.48 -1.13
CA LEU A 57 -11.76 8.81 -1.13
C LEU A 57 -12.34 8.87 -2.54
N VAL A 58 -12.60 7.71 -3.12
CA VAL A 58 -13.17 7.58 -4.46
C VAL A 58 -14.54 6.92 -4.41
N GLU A 59 -15.45 7.38 -5.25
CA GLU A 59 -16.73 6.73 -5.52
C GLU A 59 -16.67 6.12 -6.92
N LEU A 60 -16.97 4.82 -6.99
CA LEU A 60 -17.13 4.07 -8.23
C LEU A 60 -18.62 3.99 -8.55
N GLY A 61 -19.02 4.46 -9.73
CA GLY A 61 -20.42 4.48 -10.18
C GLY A 61 -20.79 3.33 -11.11
N GLY A 62 -19.86 2.41 -11.37
CA GLY A 62 -19.94 1.46 -12.48
C GLY A 62 -19.86 2.17 -13.84
N LYS A 63 -19.91 1.39 -14.94
CA LYS A 63 -19.77 1.89 -16.32
C LYS A 63 -18.54 2.79 -16.52
N HIS A 64 -17.44 2.46 -15.84
CA HIS A 64 -16.19 3.24 -15.82
C HIS A 64 -16.30 4.64 -15.21
N ASP A 65 -17.36 4.95 -14.44
CA ASP A 65 -17.48 6.22 -13.71
C ASP A 65 -16.68 6.17 -12.41
N VAL A 66 -15.83 7.17 -12.21
CA VAL A 66 -14.96 7.32 -11.04
C VAL A 66 -14.97 8.79 -10.63
N ARG A 67 -15.24 9.04 -9.35
CA ARG A 67 -15.22 10.40 -8.78
C ARG A 67 -14.33 10.42 -7.55
N VAL A 68 -13.54 11.47 -7.41
CA VAL A 68 -12.82 11.76 -6.16
C VAL A 68 -13.74 12.59 -5.29
N LEU A 69 -14.10 12.06 -4.12
CA LEU A 69 -14.95 12.74 -3.14
C LEU A 69 -14.11 13.63 -2.21
N ASP A 70 -12.97 13.13 -1.76
CA ASP A 70 -12.03 13.87 -0.93
C ASP A 70 -10.58 13.44 -1.24
N HIS A 71 -9.66 14.38 -1.10
CA HIS A 71 -8.23 14.13 -1.25
C HIS A 71 -7.46 15.00 -0.26
N ARG A 72 -6.79 14.35 0.69
CA ARG A 72 -6.02 15.02 1.73
C ARG A 72 -4.65 14.40 1.89
N SER A 73 -3.76 15.18 2.48
CA SER A 73 -2.44 14.70 2.84
C SER A 73 -1.97 15.35 4.12
N PHE A 74 -1.09 14.64 4.82
CA PHE A 74 -0.31 15.21 5.91
C PHE A 74 1.13 14.74 5.82
N ARG A 75 2.02 15.43 6.51
CA ARG A 75 3.42 15.07 6.59
C ARG A 75 3.70 14.40 7.93
N LEU A 76 4.32 13.23 7.91
CA LEU A 76 4.84 12.57 9.10
C LEU A 76 5.84 13.50 9.80
N ALA A 77 5.76 13.56 11.13
CA ALA A 77 6.66 14.38 11.94
C ALA A 77 8.10 13.83 11.97
N SER A 78 8.25 12.51 11.83
CA SER A 78 9.52 11.78 11.83
C SER A 78 9.45 10.61 10.85
N THR A 79 10.60 10.12 10.41
CA THR A 79 10.73 8.84 9.67
C THR A 79 11.26 7.72 10.56
N SER A 80 11.44 7.97 11.85
CA SER A 80 11.83 6.98 12.85
C SER A 80 11.06 7.16 14.15
N GLY A 81 11.02 6.11 14.96
CA GLY A 81 10.28 6.06 16.21
C GLY A 81 9.74 4.66 16.47
N SER A 82 8.73 4.57 17.32
CA SER A 82 8.01 3.33 17.58
C SER A 82 6.96 3.02 16.51
N THR A 83 6.38 1.82 16.58
CA THR A 83 5.22 1.44 15.75
C THR A 83 4.06 2.45 15.89
N ASP A 84 3.81 2.95 17.10
CA ASP A 84 2.67 3.84 17.35
C ASP A 84 2.94 5.26 16.84
N ASP A 85 4.21 5.69 16.80
CA ASP A 85 4.62 6.97 16.19
C ASP A 85 4.36 7.00 14.67
N LEU A 86 4.27 5.84 14.01
CA LEU A 86 3.88 5.73 12.61
C LEU A 86 2.37 5.54 12.45
N PHE A 87 1.82 4.45 13.00
CA PHE A 87 0.45 4.03 12.68
C PHE A 87 -0.61 4.85 13.42
N GLY A 88 -0.29 5.43 14.58
CA GLY A 88 -1.21 6.27 15.34
C GLY A 88 -1.62 7.52 14.57
N PRO A 89 -0.68 8.41 14.18
CA PRO A 89 -0.99 9.60 13.39
C PRO A 89 -1.65 9.29 12.05
N VAL A 90 -1.28 8.17 11.40
CA VAL A 90 -1.92 7.73 10.16
C VAL A 90 -3.36 7.32 10.41
N ALA A 91 -3.66 6.62 11.50
CA ALA A 91 -5.02 6.26 11.88
C ALA A 91 -5.87 7.49 12.24
N ASP A 92 -5.33 8.43 13.01
CA ASP A 92 -6.03 9.69 13.33
C ASP A 92 -6.35 10.49 12.06
N PHE A 93 -5.40 10.55 11.12
CA PHE A 93 -5.61 11.13 9.81
C PHE A 93 -6.72 10.42 9.04
N LEU A 94 -6.73 9.08 8.97
CA LEU A 94 -7.80 8.31 8.33
C LEU A 94 -9.18 8.63 8.93
N MET A 95 -9.30 8.64 10.26
CA MET A 95 -10.57 8.95 10.93
C MET A 95 -11.08 10.32 10.53
N SER A 96 -10.19 11.31 10.43
CA SER A 96 -10.57 12.65 9.99
C SER A 96 -11.06 12.70 8.54
N VAL A 97 -10.60 11.81 7.65
CA VAL A 97 -11.04 11.71 6.24
C VAL A 97 -12.44 11.09 6.15
N LEU A 98 -12.71 10.12 7.03
CA LEU A 98 -13.95 9.36 7.01
C LEU A 98 -15.11 10.07 7.74
N THR A 99 -14.87 11.22 8.37
CA THR A 99 -15.90 11.95 9.13
C THR A 99 -17.09 12.39 8.27
N GLU A 100 -16.85 12.89 7.05
CA GLU A 100 -17.91 13.39 6.17
C GLU A 100 -18.53 12.27 5.32
N HIS A 101 -17.73 11.26 4.99
CA HIS A 101 -18.09 10.17 4.10
C HIS A 101 -17.49 8.86 4.57
N GLY A 102 -18.33 7.83 4.76
CA GLY A 102 -17.85 6.47 4.99
C GLY A 102 -17.21 5.85 3.75
N ALA A 103 -16.47 4.77 3.94
CA ALA A 103 -15.91 3.93 2.89
C ALA A 103 -16.30 2.46 3.11
N ASP A 104 -16.60 1.75 2.02
CA ASP A 104 -16.90 0.32 2.00
C ASP A 104 -15.62 -0.54 2.12
N GLY A 105 -14.47 0.05 1.78
CA GLY A 105 -13.17 -0.59 1.91
C GLY A 105 -12.00 0.38 1.74
N MET A 106 -10.82 -0.08 2.11
CA MET A 106 -9.57 0.68 1.99
C MET A 106 -8.50 -0.14 1.27
N GLY A 107 -7.84 0.49 0.28
CA GLY A 107 -6.58 0.03 -0.27
C GLY A 107 -5.40 0.71 0.45
N TYR A 108 -4.45 -0.09 0.92
CA TYR A 108 -3.25 0.42 1.59
C TYR A 108 -2.04 0.27 0.67
N ILE A 109 -1.61 1.39 0.08
CA ILE A 109 -0.43 1.49 -0.76
C ILE A 109 0.77 1.72 0.17
N PHE A 110 1.47 0.63 0.47
CA PHE A 110 2.64 0.64 1.34
C PHE A 110 3.90 0.39 0.52
N ALA A 111 4.57 1.47 0.10
CA ALA A 111 5.66 1.39 -0.89
C ALA A 111 7.02 1.04 -0.26
N PHE A 112 7.05 -0.08 0.45
CA PHE A 112 8.23 -0.69 1.06
C PHE A 112 8.28 -2.19 0.72
N PRO A 113 9.47 -2.83 0.81
CA PRO A 113 9.58 -4.26 0.56
C PRO A 113 8.74 -5.08 1.54
N VAL A 114 7.68 -5.71 1.03
CA VAL A 114 6.80 -6.60 1.79
C VAL A 114 6.80 -8.00 1.21
N ASN A 115 6.73 -9.00 2.07
CA ASN A 115 6.38 -10.36 1.69
C ASN A 115 4.86 -10.53 1.83
N GLN A 116 4.15 -10.55 0.70
CA GLN A 116 2.70 -10.68 0.68
C GLN A 116 2.29 -12.16 0.61
N SER A 117 1.42 -12.57 1.53
CA SER A 117 0.78 -13.90 1.50
C SER A 117 -0.61 -13.89 0.88
N GLY A 118 -1.18 -12.69 0.66
CA GLY A 118 -2.47 -12.44 0.02
C GLY A 118 -2.75 -10.94 -0.08
N ILE A 119 -3.89 -10.57 -0.67
CA ILE A 119 -4.25 -9.16 -0.90
C ILE A 119 -4.40 -8.33 0.40
N ARG A 120 -4.72 -9.00 1.52
CA ARG A 120 -4.89 -8.40 2.87
C ARG A 120 -3.75 -8.75 3.83
N SER A 121 -2.56 -9.07 3.33
CA SER A 121 -1.40 -9.40 4.18
C SER A 121 -0.11 -8.94 3.53
N GLY A 122 0.74 -8.25 4.31
CA GLY A 122 2.04 -7.81 3.86
C GLY A 122 3.02 -7.71 5.02
N ARG A 123 3.92 -8.68 5.15
CA ARG A 123 4.96 -8.63 6.17
C ARG A 123 6.10 -7.72 5.71
N LEU A 124 6.38 -6.63 6.42
CA LEU A 124 7.52 -5.77 6.11
C LEU A 124 8.81 -6.59 6.22
N THR A 125 9.60 -6.65 5.16
CA THR A 125 10.88 -7.37 5.15
C THR A 125 11.98 -6.52 5.76
N LYS A 126 12.08 -5.26 5.30
CA LYS A 126 13.02 -4.27 5.80
C LYS A 126 12.55 -2.88 5.41
N TRP A 127 12.85 -1.89 6.23
CA TRP A 127 12.74 -0.51 5.84
C TRP A 127 13.71 -0.17 4.71
N THR A 128 13.34 0.84 3.94
CA THR A 128 14.15 1.45 2.88
C THR A 128 13.96 2.95 2.95
N LYS A 129 14.73 3.70 2.14
CA LYS A 129 14.77 5.18 2.22
C LYS A 129 15.31 5.58 3.60
N GLU A 130 14.75 6.63 4.18
CA GLU A 130 15.14 7.19 5.49
C GLU A 130 14.22 6.71 6.63
N PHE A 131 13.45 5.63 6.41
CA PHE A 131 12.51 5.08 7.40
C PHE A 131 13.22 4.10 8.35
N ALA A 132 12.89 4.17 9.63
CA ALA A 132 13.39 3.26 10.66
C ALA A 132 12.45 3.27 11.89
N PHE A 133 11.30 2.58 11.77
CA PHE A 133 10.35 2.44 12.88
C PHE A 133 10.51 1.08 13.58
N ASP A 134 10.71 1.12 14.88
CA ASP A 134 10.91 -0.03 15.74
C ASP A 134 9.62 -0.85 15.87
N GLY A 135 9.77 -2.18 15.85
CA GLY A 135 8.66 -3.11 15.99
C GLY A 135 7.81 -3.33 14.73
N VAL A 136 8.19 -2.75 13.58
CA VAL A 136 7.45 -2.91 12.31
C VAL A 136 8.09 -3.95 11.38
N GLU A 137 9.42 -4.00 11.28
CA GLU A 137 10.11 -5.01 10.48
C GLU A 137 9.76 -6.42 10.96
N GLY A 138 9.48 -7.32 10.02
CA GLY A 138 9.02 -8.66 10.30
C GLY A 138 7.56 -8.76 10.74
N GLN A 139 6.80 -7.66 10.84
CA GLN A 139 5.36 -7.68 11.18
C GLN A 139 4.47 -7.49 9.96
N ASP A 140 3.21 -7.95 10.05
CA ASP A 140 2.19 -7.69 9.03
C ASP A 140 1.63 -6.27 9.19
N VAL A 141 1.92 -5.41 8.22
CA VAL A 141 1.55 -3.99 8.29
C VAL A 141 0.04 -3.77 8.18
N VAL A 142 -0.70 -4.72 7.61
CA VAL A 142 -2.17 -4.67 7.59
C VAL A 142 -2.70 -4.84 9.01
N VAL A 143 -2.16 -5.80 9.77
CA VAL A 143 -2.55 -6.05 11.16
C VAL A 143 -2.21 -4.86 12.06
N LEU A 144 -1.04 -4.25 11.87
CA LEU A 144 -0.64 -3.05 12.63
C LEU A 144 -1.56 -1.86 12.35
N MET A 145 -1.90 -1.62 11.08
CA MET A 145 -2.83 -0.57 10.68
C MET A 145 -4.25 -0.82 11.22
N GLU A 146 -4.76 -2.06 11.13
CA GLU A 146 -6.06 -2.46 11.67
C GLU A 146 -6.12 -2.35 13.21
N ARG A 147 -5.00 -2.59 13.91
CA ARG A 147 -4.89 -2.33 15.36
C ARG A 147 -5.02 -0.84 15.65
N ALA A 148 -4.22 -0.02 14.98
CA ALA A 148 -4.24 1.43 15.19
C ALA A 148 -5.62 2.04 14.90
N ILE A 149 -6.30 1.59 13.85
CA ILE A 149 -7.68 2.02 13.54
C ILE A 149 -8.65 1.64 14.68
N ARG A 150 -8.62 0.39 15.16
CA ARG A 150 -9.53 -0.08 16.22
C ARG A 150 -9.40 0.75 17.51
N GLU A 151 -8.19 1.10 17.90
CA GLU A 151 -7.91 1.95 19.06
C GLU A 151 -8.55 3.36 18.98
N ARG A 152 -8.99 3.83 17.80
CA ARG A 152 -9.71 5.11 17.62
C ARG A 152 -11.22 4.94 17.45
N MET A 153 -11.70 3.71 17.34
CA MET A 153 -13.12 3.40 17.20
C MET A 153 -13.77 3.03 18.54
N ASP A 154 -12.97 2.67 19.54
CA ASP A 154 -13.35 2.48 20.94
C ASP A 154 -13.42 3.81 21.70
#